data_AF-A0A496XR71-F1
#
_entry.id   AF-A0A496XR71-F1
#
_cell.length_a   1.000
_cell.length_b   1.000
_cell.length_c   1.000
_cell.angle_alpha   90.00
_cell.angle_beta   90.00
_cell.angle_gamma   90.00
#
_symmetry.space_group_name_H-M   'P 1'
#
loop_
_entity.id
_entity.type
_entity.pdbx_description
1 polymer ?
#
loop_
_entity_poly.entity_id
_entity_poly.type
_entity_poly.pdbx_seq_one_letter_code
_entity_poly.pdbx_strand_id
1 'polypeptide(L)'
;MYQKIITIFFMLYSAVLFSTDFPQNHLGEREREEKQVFLGDPVLLMLAKDLGNVQDILADFLKEDEHFKIPFESPIKYPRWQYVLGPMSQIDGGADGTLFGVNAKHKVFKYVDNKFAGLLGQVSQISVGDKNNVCALGPGNHIYKLGKFKKWRALKGRAKHISCGSDGTIVGIYTDEDAKKYKLKVGSLVMRKKGKWINLSGQLNVVSVGSKNNIWGLKSSGSVWFFNGKKWERKPGVMEYISAASDGTVAAVGKNGGAYLWDGVDWVNVSGVNLVLISAQANGKYWAITADGSVWKSIKE
;
A
#
# COMPACT_ATOMS: atom_id res chain seq x y z
N MET A 1 38.72 -6.74 8.11
CA MET A 1 37.43 -7.21 7.52
C MET A 1 36.27 -6.34 8.01
N TYR A 2 36.00 -6.22 9.32
CA TYR A 2 35.06 -5.23 9.89
C TYR A 2 35.37 -3.78 9.47
N GLN A 3 36.66 -3.41 9.41
CA GLN A 3 37.09 -2.08 8.99
C GLN A 3 36.71 -1.73 7.53
N LYS A 4 36.77 -2.67 6.57
CA LYS A 4 36.45 -2.38 5.16
C LYS A 4 34.95 -2.21 4.92
N ILE A 5 34.12 -2.98 5.62
CA ILE A 5 32.66 -2.85 5.57
C ILE A 5 32.22 -1.54 6.24
N ILE A 6 32.83 -1.17 7.37
CA ILE A 6 32.62 0.14 8.00
C ILE A 6 33.06 1.28 7.07
N THR A 7 34.16 1.15 6.32
CA THR A 7 34.59 2.15 5.34
C THR A 7 33.61 2.28 4.17
N ILE A 8 33.06 1.18 3.65
CA ILE A 8 32.04 1.22 2.57
C ILE A 8 30.74 1.84 3.09
N PHE A 9 30.32 1.51 4.32
CA PHE A 9 29.15 2.11 4.96
C PHE A 9 29.36 3.61 5.22
N PHE A 10 30.58 4.02 5.64
CA PHE A 10 30.95 5.43 5.77
C PHE A 10 30.98 6.14 4.41
N MET A 11 31.54 5.52 3.36
CA MET A 11 31.59 6.11 2.02
C MET A 11 30.19 6.33 1.41
N LEU A 12 29.26 5.39 1.62
CA LEU A 12 27.86 5.54 1.20
C LEU A 12 27.10 6.58 2.04
N TYR A 13 27.37 6.66 3.35
CA TYR A 13 26.78 7.68 4.24
C TYR A 13 27.27 9.09 3.90
N SER A 14 28.55 9.25 3.55
CA SER A 14 29.14 10.50 3.06
C SER A 14 28.54 10.92 1.72
N ALA A 15 28.37 10.00 0.77
CA ALA A 15 27.80 10.29 -0.55
C ALA A 15 26.34 10.81 -0.45
N VAL A 16 25.57 10.34 0.53
CA VAL A 16 24.21 10.84 0.80
C VAL A 16 24.24 12.26 1.36
N LEU A 17 25.18 12.59 2.26
CA LEU A 17 25.34 13.94 2.81
C LEU A 17 25.79 14.99 1.77
N PHE A 18 26.52 14.58 0.73
CA PHE A 18 26.93 15.47 -0.37
C PHE A 18 25.86 15.68 -1.45
N SER A 19 24.74 14.93 -1.40
CA SER A 19 23.62 15.05 -2.34
C SER A 19 22.56 16.08 -1.92
N THR A 20 22.64 16.58 -0.68
CA THR A 20 21.83 17.72 -0.21
C THR A 20 22.65 19.01 -0.32
N ASP A 21 22.17 19.97 -1.11
CA ASP A 21 22.81 21.27 -1.36
C ASP A 21 23.22 21.99 -0.06
N PHE A 22 24.52 21.97 0.26
CA PHE A 22 25.13 22.94 1.16
C PHE A 22 25.73 24.09 0.33
N PRO A 23 25.59 25.35 0.78
CA PRO A 23 26.16 26.51 0.09
C PRO A 23 27.70 26.40 -0.02
N GLN A 24 28.18 26.60 -1.25
CA GLN A 24 29.51 26.28 -1.82
C GLN A 24 30.76 26.90 -1.17
N ASN A 25 30.68 27.65 -0.08
CA ASN A 25 31.74 28.60 0.25
C ASN A 25 32.83 28.14 1.22
N HIS A 26 32.88 26.87 1.64
CA HIS A 26 33.96 26.38 2.49
C HIS A 26 34.31 24.91 2.23
N LEU A 27 34.85 24.59 1.06
CA LEU A 27 35.53 23.30 0.87
C LEU A 27 37.05 23.50 0.86
N GLY A 28 37.74 22.76 1.74
CA GLY A 28 39.19 22.72 1.85
C GLY A 28 39.82 21.93 0.69
N GLU A 29 41.13 22.10 0.46
CA GLU A 29 41.84 21.50 -0.69
C GLU A 29 41.70 19.98 -0.80
N ARG A 30 41.61 19.25 0.35
CA ARG A 30 41.32 17.81 0.37
C ARG A 30 39.98 17.42 -0.23
N GLU A 31 38.94 18.23 -0.04
CA GLU A 31 37.59 17.93 -0.52
C GLU A 31 37.45 18.20 -2.02
N ARG A 32 38.33 19.02 -2.62
CA ARG A 32 38.40 19.20 -4.07
C ARG A 32 39.14 18.06 -4.76
N GLU A 33 40.20 17.54 -4.16
CA GLU A 33 40.94 16.39 -4.68
C GLU A 33 40.10 15.10 -4.63
N GLU A 34 39.36 14.86 -3.54
CA GLU A 34 38.45 13.71 -3.43
C GLU A 34 37.30 13.78 -4.47
N LYS A 35 36.82 14.98 -4.79
CA LYS A 35 35.81 15.19 -5.85
C LYS A 35 36.35 14.89 -7.26
N GLN A 36 37.62 15.21 -7.53
CA GLN A 36 38.24 14.92 -8.84
C GLN A 36 38.53 13.43 -9.03
N VAL A 37 38.88 12.70 -7.97
CA VAL A 37 39.04 11.24 -8.02
C VAL A 37 37.71 10.54 -8.29
N PHE A 38 36.60 11.06 -7.75
CA PHE A 38 35.25 10.51 -7.95
C PHE A 38 34.67 10.72 -9.37
N LEU A 39 35.10 11.75 -10.10
CA LEU A 39 34.61 12.06 -11.45
C LEU A 39 35.35 11.30 -12.57
N GLY A 40 36.48 10.67 -12.26
CA GLY A 40 37.29 9.89 -13.21
C GLY A 40 36.91 8.42 -13.31
N ASP A 41 36.05 7.92 -12.41
CA ASP A 41 35.62 6.52 -12.40
C ASP A 41 34.22 6.38 -13.03
N PRO A 42 34.12 5.82 -14.26
CA PRO A 42 32.85 5.66 -14.96
C PRO A 42 31.86 4.74 -14.22
N VAL A 43 32.32 3.85 -13.34
CA VAL A 43 31.47 2.96 -12.54
C VAL A 43 30.79 3.73 -11.41
N LEU A 44 31.51 4.61 -10.71
CA LEU A 44 30.95 5.46 -9.67
C LEU A 44 30.01 6.54 -10.25
N LEU A 45 30.31 7.05 -11.45
CA LEU A 45 29.43 7.98 -12.16
C LEU A 45 28.12 7.32 -12.63
N MET A 46 28.17 6.01 -12.95
CA MET A 46 26.99 5.20 -13.28
C MET A 46 26.15 4.89 -12.04
N LEU A 47 26.81 4.55 -10.91
CA LEU A 47 26.17 4.32 -9.60
C LEU A 47 25.47 5.56 -9.03
N ALA A 48 26.01 6.76 -9.27
CA ALA A 48 25.42 8.02 -8.82
C ALA A 48 24.20 8.46 -9.65
N LYS A 49 24.04 7.97 -10.89
CA LYS A 49 22.89 8.29 -11.75
C LYS A 49 21.68 7.39 -11.50
N ASP A 50 21.89 6.16 -11.03
CA ASP A 50 20.85 5.15 -10.79
C ASP A 50 20.68 4.83 -9.28
N LEU A 51 20.38 5.86 -8.48
CA LEU A 51 20.12 5.71 -7.03
C LEU A 51 18.93 4.80 -6.67
N GLY A 52 18.20 4.25 -7.66
CA GLY A 52 17.09 3.33 -7.43
C GLY A 52 17.50 1.90 -7.06
N ASN A 53 18.75 1.49 -7.35
CA ASN A 53 19.11 0.07 -7.34
C ASN A 53 20.48 -0.27 -6.73
N VAL A 54 20.98 0.57 -5.81
CA VAL A 54 22.26 0.34 -5.12
C VAL A 54 22.34 -1.05 -4.46
N GLN A 55 21.21 -1.58 -3.95
CA GLN A 55 21.16 -2.93 -3.36
C GLN A 55 21.30 -4.06 -4.40
N ASP A 56 20.72 -3.90 -5.59
CA ASP A 56 20.79 -4.91 -6.66
C ASP A 56 22.19 -4.97 -7.28
N ILE A 57 22.83 -3.82 -7.45
CA ILE A 57 24.21 -3.74 -7.95
C ILE A 57 25.18 -4.32 -6.90
N LEU A 58 24.94 -4.07 -5.60
CA LEU A 58 25.72 -4.69 -4.53
C LEU A 58 25.51 -6.22 -4.51
N ALA A 59 24.28 -6.68 -4.72
CA ALA A 59 23.95 -8.10 -4.72
C ALA A 59 24.57 -8.83 -5.92
N ASP A 60 24.61 -8.22 -7.09
CA ASP A 60 25.26 -8.81 -8.27
C ASP A 60 26.80 -8.76 -8.16
N PHE A 61 27.38 -7.70 -7.60
CA PHE A 61 28.82 -7.62 -7.32
C PHE A 61 29.27 -8.69 -6.30
N LEU A 62 28.42 -9.03 -5.33
CA LEU A 62 28.70 -10.07 -4.33
C LEU A 62 28.47 -11.50 -4.85
N LYS A 63 27.75 -11.68 -5.98
CA LYS A 63 27.55 -12.99 -6.61
C LYS A 63 28.73 -13.46 -7.45
N GLU A 64 29.60 -12.56 -7.90
CA GLU A 64 30.77 -12.90 -8.73
C GLU A 64 31.98 -13.38 -7.92
N ASP A 65 31.97 -13.26 -6.60
CA ASP A 65 33.10 -13.68 -5.75
C ASP A 65 32.84 -15.06 -5.10
N GLU A 66 33.54 -16.09 -5.59
CA GLU A 66 33.39 -17.48 -5.13
C GLU A 66 33.68 -17.69 -3.62
N HIS A 67 34.27 -16.69 -2.95
CA HIS A 67 34.58 -16.74 -1.51
C HIS A 67 33.41 -16.34 -0.60
N PHE A 68 32.32 -15.79 -1.13
CA PHE A 68 31.20 -15.25 -0.34
C PHE A 68 29.95 -16.16 -0.38
N LYS A 69 30.11 -17.46 -0.09
CA LYS A 69 28.96 -18.35 0.17
C LYS A 69 28.46 -18.19 1.60
N ILE A 70 27.77 -17.08 1.88
CA ILE A 70 26.86 -16.99 3.02
C ILE A 70 25.45 -16.92 2.43
N PRO A 71 24.57 -17.90 2.66
CA PRO A 71 23.21 -17.83 2.18
C PRO A 71 22.45 -16.84 3.07
N PHE A 72 22.58 -15.55 2.79
CA PHE A 72 21.62 -14.57 3.27
C PHE A 72 20.48 -14.50 2.25
N GLU A 73 19.64 -15.54 2.22
CA GLU A 73 18.30 -15.34 1.67
C GLU A 73 17.56 -14.47 2.68
N SER A 74 17.21 -13.24 2.27
CA SER A 74 16.19 -12.49 2.98
C SER A 74 14.95 -13.39 3.04
N PRO A 75 14.41 -13.70 4.24
CA PRO A 75 13.21 -14.54 4.35
C PRO A 75 11.98 -13.89 3.68
N ILE A 76 12.10 -12.63 3.24
CA ILE A 76 11.06 -11.86 2.57
C ILE A 76 11.36 -11.84 1.07
N LYS A 77 10.65 -12.69 0.31
CA LYS A 77 10.59 -12.57 -1.16
C LYS A 77 9.88 -11.26 -1.52
N TYR A 78 10.61 -10.32 -2.11
CA TYR A 78 10.06 -9.05 -2.56
C TYR A 78 9.15 -9.28 -3.79
N PRO A 79 7.93 -8.73 -3.83
CA PRO A 79 7.11 -8.79 -5.02
C PRO A 79 7.75 -7.96 -6.14
N ARG A 80 8.08 -8.59 -7.26
CA ARG A 80 8.29 -7.84 -8.51
C ARG A 80 6.92 -7.42 -9.04
N TRP A 81 6.87 -6.31 -9.78
CA TRP A 81 5.62 -5.77 -10.31
C TRP A 81 5.52 -6.02 -11.81
N GLN A 82 4.38 -6.59 -12.23
CA GLN A 82 4.04 -6.76 -13.63
C GLN A 82 2.89 -5.81 -14.01
N TYR A 83 3.08 -5.02 -15.05
CA TYR A 83 2.02 -4.20 -15.62
C TYR A 83 0.88 -5.09 -16.15
N VAL A 84 -0.37 -4.68 -15.91
CA VAL A 84 -1.55 -5.42 -16.36
C VAL A 84 -2.39 -4.59 -17.32
N LEU A 85 -2.83 -3.41 -16.90
CA LEU A 85 -3.64 -2.50 -17.72
C LEU A 85 -3.71 -1.09 -17.15
N GLY A 86 -4.47 -0.18 -17.76
CA GLY A 86 -4.87 1.10 -17.17
C GLY A 86 -5.75 1.89 -18.13
N PRO A 87 -6.33 3.03 -17.71
CA PRO A 87 -6.26 3.61 -16.36
C PRO A 87 -7.44 3.18 -15.46
N MET A 88 -7.16 2.83 -14.21
CA MET A 88 -8.13 2.63 -13.13
C MET A 88 -7.90 3.66 -12.02
N SER A 89 -8.97 4.11 -11.35
CA SER A 89 -8.88 4.97 -10.17
C SER A 89 -8.90 4.17 -8.87
N GLN A 90 -9.34 2.92 -8.93
CA GLN A 90 -9.36 2.04 -7.78
C GLN A 90 -9.26 0.56 -8.18
N ILE A 91 -8.65 -0.24 -7.32
CA ILE A 91 -8.62 -1.70 -7.40
C ILE A 91 -8.79 -2.26 -5.98
N ASP A 92 -9.54 -3.34 -5.82
CA ASP A 92 -9.53 -4.12 -4.58
C ASP A 92 -9.76 -5.62 -4.86
N GLY A 93 -9.03 -6.46 -4.12
CA GLY A 93 -9.00 -7.90 -4.29
C GLY A 93 -9.29 -8.64 -2.98
N GLY A 94 -10.13 -9.66 -3.06
CA GLY A 94 -10.51 -10.51 -1.95
C GLY A 94 -9.58 -11.71 -1.75
N ALA A 95 -9.78 -12.38 -0.62
CA ALA A 95 -9.01 -13.54 -0.19
C ALA A 95 -9.08 -14.74 -1.16
N ASP A 96 -10.18 -14.86 -1.91
CA ASP A 96 -10.41 -15.93 -2.89
C ASP A 96 -9.88 -15.60 -4.30
N GLY A 97 -9.13 -14.50 -4.44
CA GLY A 97 -8.63 -14.03 -5.73
C GLY A 97 -9.63 -13.19 -6.52
N THR A 98 -10.87 -13.02 -6.05
CA THR A 98 -11.84 -12.10 -6.67
C THR A 98 -11.24 -10.70 -6.72
N LEU A 99 -11.33 -10.03 -7.86
CA LEU A 99 -10.73 -8.71 -8.07
C LEU A 99 -11.71 -7.81 -8.81
N PHE A 100 -11.87 -6.59 -8.31
CA PHE A 100 -12.67 -5.55 -8.93
C PHE A 100 -11.86 -4.28 -9.10
N GLY A 101 -12.16 -3.56 -10.19
CA GLY A 101 -11.62 -2.24 -10.48
C GLY A 101 -12.71 -1.23 -10.76
N VAL A 102 -12.38 0.04 -10.53
CA VAL A 102 -13.23 1.19 -10.85
C VAL A 102 -12.38 2.17 -11.63
N ASN A 103 -12.92 2.73 -12.71
CA ASN A 103 -12.22 3.75 -13.49
C ASN A 103 -12.68 5.17 -13.11
N ALA A 104 -12.00 6.18 -13.66
CA ALA A 104 -12.29 7.59 -13.40
C ALA A 104 -13.71 8.04 -13.81
N LYS A 105 -14.44 7.24 -14.62
CA LYS A 105 -15.85 7.48 -15.00
C LYS A 105 -16.83 6.73 -14.08
N HIS A 106 -16.37 6.26 -12.92
CA HIS A 106 -17.12 5.47 -11.94
C HIS A 106 -17.65 4.13 -12.47
N LYS A 107 -17.19 3.65 -13.63
CA LYS A 107 -17.62 2.35 -14.16
C LYS A 107 -16.94 1.23 -13.38
N VAL A 108 -17.71 0.18 -13.09
CA VAL A 108 -17.23 -0.99 -12.35
C VAL A 108 -16.79 -2.08 -13.30
N PHE A 109 -15.69 -2.74 -12.97
CA PHE A 109 -15.17 -3.88 -13.72
C PHE A 109 -14.84 -5.02 -12.77
N LYS A 110 -15.16 -6.25 -13.19
CA LYS A 110 -14.73 -7.47 -12.51
C LYS A 110 -13.63 -8.12 -13.34
N TYR A 111 -12.53 -8.52 -12.70
CA TYR A 111 -11.49 -9.30 -13.35
C TYR A 111 -11.93 -10.76 -13.49
N VAL A 112 -11.99 -11.26 -14.72
CA VAL A 112 -12.38 -12.62 -15.10
C VAL A 112 -11.57 -13.01 -16.33
N ASP A 113 -11.03 -14.23 -16.36
CA ASP A 113 -10.28 -14.77 -17.51
C ASP A 113 -9.20 -13.83 -18.04
N ASN A 114 -8.41 -13.27 -17.12
CA ASN A 114 -7.36 -12.29 -17.38
C ASN A 114 -7.81 -10.98 -18.06
N LYS A 115 -9.09 -10.63 -17.96
CA LYS A 115 -9.66 -9.41 -18.53
C LYS A 115 -10.60 -8.72 -17.54
N PHE A 116 -10.68 -7.40 -17.63
CA PHE A 116 -11.66 -6.63 -16.86
C PHE A 116 -12.97 -6.53 -17.64
N ALA A 117 -13.97 -7.30 -17.22
CA ALA A 117 -15.30 -7.27 -17.79
C ALA A 117 -16.16 -6.22 -17.08
N GLY A 118 -16.83 -5.37 -17.87
CA GLY A 118 -17.72 -4.34 -17.34
C GLY A 118 -18.89 -4.94 -16.55
N LEU A 119 -19.19 -4.33 -15.41
CA LEU A 119 -20.35 -4.64 -14.59
C LEU A 119 -21.28 -3.41 -14.53
N LEU A 120 -22.58 -3.64 -14.63
CA LEU A 120 -23.58 -2.57 -14.52
C LEU A 120 -23.53 -1.91 -13.13
N GLY A 121 -23.66 -0.59 -13.14
CA GLY A 121 -23.60 0.25 -11.94
C GLY A 121 -22.51 1.31 -12.03
N GLN A 122 -22.58 2.29 -11.13
CA GLN A 122 -21.56 3.31 -10.95
C GLN A 122 -21.19 3.39 -9.47
N VAL A 123 -19.89 3.42 -9.18
CA VAL A 123 -19.38 3.48 -7.80
C VAL A 123 -18.17 4.41 -7.73
N SER A 124 -18.02 5.10 -6.60
CA SER A 124 -16.82 5.89 -6.29
C SER A 124 -15.76 5.07 -5.55
N GLN A 125 -16.18 4.01 -4.86
CA GLN A 125 -15.32 3.08 -4.15
C GLN A 125 -15.90 1.66 -4.20
N ILE A 126 -15.05 0.64 -4.27
CA ILE A 126 -15.34 -0.78 -4.14
C ILE A 126 -14.44 -1.42 -3.11
N SER A 127 -14.92 -2.39 -2.35
CA SER A 127 -14.05 -3.22 -1.52
C SER A 127 -14.49 -4.68 -1.62
N VAL A 128 -13.51 -5.58 -1.61
CA VAL A 128 -13.67 -6.99 -1.94
C VAL A 128 -13.04 -7.83 -0.83
N GLY A 129 -13.88 -8.47 -0.02
CA GLY A 129 -13.43 -9.50 0.92
C GLY A 129 -13.28 -10.87 0.25
N ASP A 130 -14.27 -11.23 -0.58
CA ASP A 130 -14.32 -12.43 -1.43
C ASP A 130 -15.47 -12.30 -2.46
N LYS A 131 -15.75 -13.35 -3.25
CA LYS A 131 -16.83 -13.39 -4.25
C LYS A 131 -18.25 -13.11 -3.70
N ASN A 132 -18.50 -13.38 -2.43
CA ASN A 132 -19.78 -13.20 -1.73
C ASN A 132 -19.82 -11.91 -0.89
N ASN A 133 -18.67 -11.29 -0.65
CA ASN A 133 -18.48 -10.14 0.20
C ASN A 133 -17.82 -9.01 -0.59
N VAL A 134 -18.62 -8.32 -1.38
CA VAL A 134 -18.23 -7.11 -2.10
C VAL A 134 -19.13 -5.96 -1.66
N CYS A 135 -18.55 -4.88 -1.15
CA CYS A 135 -19.27 -3.65 -0.82
C CYS A 135 -18.77 -2.48 -1.68
N ALA A 136 -19.58 -1.44 -1.80
CA ALA A 136 -19.24 -0.28 -2.61
C ALA A 136 -19.93 0.99 -2.13
N LEU A 137 -19.36 2.13 -2.47
CA LEU A 137 -20.01 3.43 -2.36
C LEU A 137 -20.52 3.84 -3.74
N GLY A 138 -21.83 4.00 -3.86
CA GLY A 138 -22.48 4.50 -5.07
C GLY A 138 -22.71 6.02 -5.02
N PRO A 139 -23.51 6.56 -5.96
CA PRO A 139 -23.83 7.99 -6.01
C PRO A 139 -24.38 8.52 -4.67
N GLY A 140 -23.95 9.71 -4.27
CA GLY A 140 -24.37 10.33 -3.01
C GLY A 140 -23.91 9.59 -1.74
N ASN A 141 -22.79 8.85 -1.82
CA ASN A 141 -22.20 8.09 -0.71
C ASN A 141 -23.08 6.94 -0.18
N HIS A 142 -24.07 6.49 -0.96
CA HIS A 142 -24.93 5.36 -0.59
C HIS A 142 -24.15 4.05 -0.58
N ILE A 143 -24.39 3.22 0.42
CA ILE A 143 -23.66 1.97 0.61
C ILE A 143 -24.39 0.84 -0.14
N TYR A 144 -23.65 0.06 -0.93
CA TYR A 144 -24.17 -1.10 -1.64
C TYR A 144 -23.40 -2.37 -1.26
N LYS A 145 -24.06 -3.52 -1.32
CA LYS A 145 -23.44 -4.85 -1.31
C LYS A 145 -23.80 -5.57 -2.60
N LEU A 146 -22.82 -6.19 -3.26
CA LEU A 146 -23.09 -7.05 -4.41
C LEU A 146 -23.82 -8.31 -3.95
N GLY A 147 -24.97 -8.58 -4.55
CA GLY A 147 -25.80 -9.75 -4.27
C GLY A 147 -25.63 -10.84 -5.33
N LYS A 148 -26.54 -11.82 -5.28
CA LYS A 148 -26.65 -12.88 -6.29
C LYS A 148 -26.85 -12.29 -7.69
N PHE A 149 -26.42 -13.02 -8.72
CA PHE A 149 -26.55 -12.62 -10.12
C PHE A 149 -25.93 -11.24 -10.45
N LYS A 150 -24.91 -10.83 -9.68
CA LYS A 150 -24.20 -9.55 -9.83
C LYS A 150 -25.11 -8.31 -9.69
N LYS A 151 -26.21 -8.41 -8.92
CA LYS A 151 -27.11 -7.29 -8.65
C LYS A 151 -26.68 -6.53 -7.40
N TRP A 152 -26.55 -5.21 -7.49
CA TRP A 152 -26.30 -4.35 -6.35
C TRP A 152 -27.52 -4.24 -5.45
N ARG A 153 -27.34 -4.45 -4.15
CA ARG A 153 -28.37 -4.23 -3.12
C ARG A 153 -27.96 -3.07 -2.24
N ALA A 154 -28.80 -2.04 -2.17
CA ALA A 154 -28.60 -0.92 -1.26
C ALA A 154 -28.65 -1.40 0.20
N LEU A 155 -27.71 -0.91 1.01
CA LEU A 155 -27.74 -0.98 2.45
C LEU A 155 -28.16 0.40 2.97
N LYS A 156 -29.05 0.45 3.95
CA LYS A 156 -29.48 1.71 4.55
C LYS A 156 -28.27 2.46 5.12
N GLY A 157 -28.11 3.74 4.75
CA GLY A 157 -27.06 4.62 5.27
C GLY A 157 -26.09 5.11 4.19
N ARG A 158 -25.22 6.03 4.59
CA ARG A 158 -24.15 6.61 3.75
C ARG A 158 -22.82 6.52 4.48
N ALA A 159 -21.73 6.48 3.73
CA ALA A 159 -20.36 6.50 4.26
C ALA A 159 -19.43 7.19 3.27
N LYS A 160 -18.40 7.89 3.76
CA LYS A 160 -17.37 8.49 2.91
C LYS A 160 -16.22 7.54 2.56
N HIS A 161 -16.10 6.44 3.29
CA HIS A 161 -15.20 5.33 3.00
C HIS A 161 -15.82 4.02 3.50
N ILE A 162 -15.64 2.91 2.78
CA ILE A 162 -16.17 1.58 3.13
C ILE A 162 -15.12 0.49 2.89
N SER A 163 -15.10 -0.54 3.73
CA SER A 163 -14.34 -1.77 3.47
C SER A 163 -15.08 -3.00 4.00
N CYS A 164 -14.92 -4.14 3.32
CA CYS A 164 -15.48 -5.41 3.76
C CYS A 164 -14.47 -6.56 3.72
N GLY A 165 -14.51 -7.39 4.76
CA GLY A 165 -13.68 -8.60 4.86
C GLY A 165 -14.39 -9.86 4.37
N SER A 166 -13.62 -10.93 4.20
CA SER A 166 -14.11 -12.23 3.72
C SER A 166 -15.07 -12.93 4.70
N ASP A 167 -15.03 -12.57 5.98
CA ASP A 167 -15.99 -13.06 6.98
C ASP A 167 -17.34 -12.29 6.97
N GLY A 168 -17.51 -11.38 6.01
CA GLY A 168 -18.69 -10.53 5.88
C GLY A 168 -18.73 -9.33 6.83
N THR A 169 -17.66 -9.08 7.60
CA THR A 169 -17.50 -7.84 8.36
C THR A 169 -17.48 -6.66 7.41
N ILE A 170 -18.26 -5.63 7.70
CA ILE A 170 -18.28 -4.37 6.94
C ILE A 170 -18.07 -3.23 7.91
N VAL A 171 -17.05 -2.41 7.66
CA VAL A 171 -16.77 -1.18 8.39
C VAL A 171 -16.83 0.00 7.44
N GLY A 172 -17.52 1.05 7.86
CA GLY A 172 -17.59 2.31 7.15
C GLY A 172 -17.14 3.48 8.02
N ILE A 173 -16.73 4.55 7.38
CA ILE A 173 -16.49 5.85 8.00
C ILE A 173 -17.69 6.74 7.63
N TYR A 174 -18.37 7.31 8.63
CA TYR A 174 -19.49 8.20 8.38
C TYR A 174 -19.09 9.36 7.46
N THR A 175 -20.05 9.83 6.66
CA THR A 175 -19.92 11.15 6.03
C THR A 175 -19.83 12.22 7.13
N ASP A 176 -19.22 13.36 6.83
CA ASP A 176 -19.08 14.42 7.84
C ASP A 176 -20.46 14.98 8.26
N GLU A 177 -21.42 14.99 7.32
CA GLU A 177 -22.84 15.26 7.56
C GLU A 177 -23.48 14.27 8.54
N ASP A 178 -23.30 12.97 8.31
CA ASP A 178 -23.89 11.93 9.16
C ASP A 178 -23.22 11.91 10.54
N ALA A 179 -21.90 12.12 10.59
CA ALA A 179 -21.19 12.29 11.86
C ALA A 179 -21.77 13.46 12.66
N LYS A 180 -21.95 14.65 12.03
CA LYS A 180 -22.58 15.81 12.66
C LYS A 180 -24.02 15.53 13.10
N LYS A 181 -24.83 14.90 12.23
CA LYS A 181 -26.22 14.51 12.51
C LYS A 181 -26.33 13.64 13.77
N TYR A 182 -25.40 12.71 13.97
CA TYR A 182 -25.36 11.83 15.13
C TYR A 182 -24.55 12.39 16.31
N LYS A 183 -24.13 13.66 16.26
CA LYS A 183 -23.29 14.32 17.29
C LYS A 183 -21.97 13.57 17.53
N LEU A 184 -21.41 12.98 16.48
CA LEU A 184 -20.13 12.30 16.45
C LEU A 184 -19.05 13.20 15.83
N LYS A 185 -17.79 12.84 16.04
CA LYS A 185 -16.65 13.55 15.46
C LYS A 185 -16.43 13.11 14.01
N VAL A 186 -15.88 14.00 13.19
CA VAL A 186 -15.46 13.67 11.81
C VAL A 186 -14.52 12.47 11.83
N GLY A 187 -14.76 11.51 10.94
CA GLY A 187 -14.01 10.26 10.87
C GLY A 187 -14.53 9.14 11.77
N SER A 188 -15.62 9.34 12.51
CA SER A 188 -16.25 8.27 13.30
C SER A 188 -16.64 7.07 12.45
N LEU A 189 -16.39 5.87 12.99
CA LEU A 189 -16.58 4.61 12.29
C LEU A 189 -17.89 3.92 12.68
N VAL A 190 -18.38 3.08 11.77
CA VAL A 190 -19.48 2.16 12.01
C VAL A 190 -19.13 0.76 11.55
N MET A 191 -19.61 -0.22 12.30
CA MET A 191 -19.55 -1.63 11.93
C MET A 191 -20.95 -2.17 11.71
N ARG A 192 -21.13 -2.97 10.66
CA ARG A 192 -22.39 -3.61 10.38
C ARG A 192 -22.60 -4.85 11.27
N LYS A 193 -23.66 -4.89 12.07
CA LYS A 193 -24.06 -6.07 12.87
C LYS A 193 -25.56 -6.32 12.79
N LYS A 194 -25.96 -7.57 12.50
CA LYS A 194 -27.36 -8.03 12.46
C LYS A 194 -28.31 -7.07 11.74
N GLY A 195 -27.92 -6.57 10.57
CA GLY A 195 -28.78 -5.67 9.80
C GLY A 195 -28.69 -4.19 10.16
N LYS A 196 -27.99 -3.81 11.25
CA LYS A 196 -27.86 -2.43 11.73
C LYS A 196 -26.40 -1.94 11.66
N TRP A 197 -26.23 -0.63 11.65
CA TRP A 197 -24.92 0.02 11.83
C TRP A 197 -24.77 0.36 13.30
N ILE A 198 -23.67 -0.10 13.90
CA ILE A 198 -23.32 0.22 15.27
C ILE A 198 -22.04 1.05 15.29
N ASN A 199 -21.93 1.96 16.26
CA ASN A 199 -20.74 2.75 16.43
C ASN A 199 -19.53 1.84 16.69
N LEU A 200 -18.45 2.05 15.94
CA LEU A 200 -17.14 1.50 16.21
C LEU A 200 -16.29 2.66 16.72
N SER A 201 -15.93 2.64 18.00
CA SER A 201 -15.17 3.74 18.61
C SER A 201 -13.89 3.99 17.82
N GLY A 202 -13.55 5.26 17.60
CA GLY A 202 -12.39 5.66 16.80
C GLY A 202 -12.70 6.80 15.84
N GLN A 203 -11.66 7.37 15.25
CA GLN A 203 -11.72 8.37 14.19
C GLN A 203 -10.62 8.07 13.18
N LEU A 204 -11.01 7.82 11.94
CA LEU A 204 -10.12 7.47 10.84
C LEU A 204 -10.56 8.15 9.54
N ASN A 205 -9.65 8.18 8.57
CA ASN A 205 -9.87 8.67 7.21
C ASN A 205 -9.92 7.52 6.21
N VAL A 206 -9.17 6.44 6.48
CA VAL A 206 -9.15 5.21 5.68
C VAL A 206 -9.34 4.03 6.62
N VAL A 207 -10.13 3.04 6.21
CA VAL A 207 -10.24 1.75 6.90
C VAL A 207 -10.16 0.61 5.89
N SER A 208 -9.44 -0.45 6.24
CA SER A 208 -9.36 -1.70 5.50
C SER A 208 -9.72 -2.86 6.42
N VAL A 209 -10.57 -3.77 5.93
CA VAL A 209 -11.09 -4.91 6.67
C VAL A 209 -10.75 -6.17 5.89
N GLY A 210 -9.81 -6.97 6.40
CA GLY A 210 -9.57 -8.32 5.90
C GLY A 210 -10.56 -9.32 6.52
N SER A 211 -10.79 -9.19 7.83
CA SER A 211 -11.78 -9.93 8.62
C SER A 211 -12.06 -9.17 9.92
N LYS A 212 -12.95 -9.67 10.78
CA LYS A 212 -13.19 -9.12 12.14
C LYS A 212 -11.93 -9.10 13.01
N ASN A 213 -10.94 -9.94 12.70
CA ASN A 213 -9.68 -10.06 13.43
C ASN A 213 -8.54 -9.28 12.75
N ASN A 214 -8.75 -8.74 11.55
CA ASN A 214 -7.74 -7.99 10.82
C ASN A 214 -8.34 -6.70 10.24
N ILE A 215 -8.44 -5.67 11.09
CA ILE A 215 -8.98 -4.35 10.73
C ILE A 215 -7.91 -3.29 10.98
N TRP A 216 -7.57 -2.57 9.94
CA TRP A 216 -6.55 -1.53 9.95
C TRP A 216 -7.13 -0.22 9.46
N GLY A 217 -6.51 0.89 9.82
CA GLY A 217 -6.92 2.18 9.30
C GLY A 217 -5.89 3.27 9.53
N LEU A 218 -6.10 4.37 8.81
CA LEU A 218 -5.25 5.55 8.85
C LEU A 218 -6.04 6.74 9.35
N LYS A 219 -5.43 7.58 10.17
CA LYS A 219 -5.91 8.94 10.43
C LYS A 219 -5.51 9.87 9.28
N SER A 220 -6.08 11.07 9.24
CA SER A 220 -5.71 12.12 8.28
C SER A 220 -4.21 12.45 8.26
N SER A 221 -3.52 12.28 9.40
CA SER A 221 -2.07 12.48 9.49
C SER A 221 -1.25 11.35 8.84
N GLY A 222 -1.89 10.26 8.41
CA GLY A 222 -1.27 9.01 7.98
C GLY A 222 -0.87 8.07 9.13
N SER A 223 -1.17 8.43 10.39
CA SER A 223 -0.90 7.54 11.53
C SER A 223 -1.66 6.23 11.38
N VAL A 224 -0.94 5.12 11.52
CA VAL A 224 -1.46 3.75 11.36
C VAL A 224 -2.08 3.25 12.66
N TRP A 225 -3.27 2.64 12.55
CA TRP A 225 -3.98 2.03 13.67
C TRP A 225 -4.49 0.63 13.32
N PHE A 226 -4.34 -0.31 14.26
CA PHE A 226 -4.87 -1.67 14.21
C PHE A 226 -5.96 -1.83 15.26
N PHE A 227 -7.08 -2.47 14.92
CA PHE A 227 -8.15 -2.77 15.87
C PHE A 227 -7.99 -4.19 16.43
N ASN A 228 -7.67 -4.31 17.72
CA ASN A 228 -7.40 -5.60 18.38
C ASN A 228 -8.68 -6.38 18.78
N GLY A 229 -9.84 -6.00 18.25
CA GLY A 229 -11.15 -6.54 18.63
C GLY A 229 -11.84 -5.79 19.77
N LYS A 230 -11.12 -4.94 20.52
CA LYS A 230 -11.66 -4.13 21.63
C LYS A 230 -11.38 -2.63 21.47
N LYS A 231 -10.15 -2.27 21.09
CA LYS A 231 -9.66 -0.88 20.97
C LYS A 231 -8.71 -0.75 19.77
N TRP A 232 -8.52 0.49 19.34
CA TRP A 232 -7.49 0.83 18.37
C TRP A 232 -6.14 0.98 19.06
N GLU A 233 -5.12 0.37 18.47
CA GLU A 233 -3.73 0.44 18.87
C GLU A 233 -2.92 1.09 17.76
N ARG A 234 -2.10 2.08 18.13
CA ARG A 234 -1.22 2.73 17.16
C ARG A 234 -0.10 1.77 16.76
N LYS A 235 0.19 1.71 15.47
CA LYS A 235 1.31 0.97 14.90
C LYS A 235 2.35 1.95 14.34
N PRO A 236 3.62 1.55 14.21
CA PRO A 236 4.66 2.42 13.67
C PRO A 236 4.35 2.85 12.23
N GLY A 237 5.05 3.89 11.77
CA GLY A 237 4.95 4.40 10.41
C GLY A 237 3.86 5.46 10.18
N VAL A 238 3.94 6.03 8.99
CA VAL A 238 3.00 7.01 8.44
C VAL A 238 2.74 6.64 6.99
N MET A 239 1.48 6.35 6.67
CA MET A 239 1.07 5.83 5.37
C MET A 239 0.02 6.72 4.72
N GLU A 240 -0.11 6.62 3.41
CA GLU A 240 -1.11 7.31 2.60
C GLU A 240 -2.29 6.38 2.26
N TYR A 241 -2.00 5.10 2.04
CA TYR A 241 -3.02 4.06 1.82
C TYR A 241 -2.69 2.79 2.58
N ILE A 242 -3.69 1.99 2.92
CA ILE A 242 -3.53 0.70 3.61
C ILE A 242 -4.56 -0.32 3.13
N SER A 243 -4.14 -1.56 3.00
CA SER A 243 -4.98 -2.70 2.65
C SER A 243 -4.63 -3.91 3.51
N ALA A 244 -5.66 -4.64 3.93
CA ALA A 244 -5.56 -5.78 4.84
C ALA A 244 -6.38 -6.95 4.28
N ALA A 245 -5.76 -8.13 4.18
CA ALA A 245 -6.38 -9.37 3.74
C ALA A 245 -6.83 -10.24 4.92
N SER A 246 -7.61 -11.29 4.67
CA SER A 246 -8.19 -12.10 5.74
C SER A 246 -7.22 -13.00 6.48
N ASP A 247 -6.07 -13.32 5.88
CA ASP A 247 -5.03 -14.19 6.44
C ASP A 247 -4.01 -13.45 7.33
N GLY A 248 -4.21 -12.14 7.54
CA GLY A 248 -3.28 -11.30 8.30
C GLY A 248 -2.30 -10.53 7.43
N THR A 249 -2.26 -10.75 6.11
CA THR A 249 -1.45 -9.95 5.19
C THR A 249 -1.89 -8.49 5.25
N VAL A 250 -0.95 -7.55 5.37
CA VAL A 250 -1.20 -6.11 5.32
C VAL A 250 -0.15 -5.45 4.45
N ALA A 251 -0.60 -4.56 3.58
CA ALA A 251 0.24 -3.74 2.73
C ALA A 251 -0.20 -2.27 2.80
N ALA A 252 0.73 -1.37 2.56
CA ALA A 252 0.50 0.06 2.60
C ALA A 252 1.27 0.78 1.50
N VAL A 253 0.83 2.00 1.21
CA VAL A 253 1.55 2.97 0.38
C VAL A 253 2.06 4.06 1.30
N GLY A 254 3.37 4.32 1.27
CA GLY A 254 3.98 5.43 2.00
C GLY A 254 3.77 6.77 1.29
N LYS A 255 4.04 7.88 1.97
CA LYS A 255 3.93 9.24 1.38
C LYS A 255 4.88 9.50 0.21
N ASN A 256 5.88 8.65 0.04
CA ASN A 256 6.82 8.65 -1.09
C ASN A 256 6.32 7.81 -2.28
N GLY A 257 5.10 7.25 -2.21
CA GLY A 257 4.57 6.34 -3.23
C GLY A 257 5.19 4.94 -3.21
N GLY A 258 5.98 4.60 -2.18
CA GLY A 258 6.60 3.28 -2.03
C GLY A 258 5.62 2.24 -1.47
N ALA A 259 5.83 0.97 -1.82
CA ALA A 259 5.09 -0.17 -1.27
C ALA A 259 5.70 -0.65 0.05
N TYR A 260 4.88 -0.80 1.09
CA TYR A 260 5.30 -1.29 2.40
C TYR A 260 4.49 -2.51 2.80
N LEU A 261 5.17 -3.58 3.25
CA LEU A 261 4.54 -4.78 3.78
C LEU A 261 4.72 -4.86 5.29
N TRP A 262 3.69 -5.28 6.01
CA TRP A 262 3.77 -5.50 7.44
C TRP A 262 4.39 -6.86 7.76
N ASP A 263 5.47 -6.89 8.55
CA ASP A 263 6.15 -8.15 8.93
C ASP A 263 5.66 -8.74 10.28
N GLY A 264 4.75 -8.04 10.96
CA GLY A 264 4.29 -8.37 12.31
C GLY A 264 4.74 -7.37 13.38
N VAL A 265 5.83 -6.65 13.12
CA VAL A 265 6.50 -5.73 14.05
C VAL A 265 6.64 -4.34 13.44
N ASP A 266 7.12 -4.24 12.19
CA ASP A 266 7.33 -3.00 11.47
C ASP A 266 7.01 -3.14 9.97
N TRP A 267 7.23 -2.05 9.24
CA TRP A 267 7.01 -1.95 7.81
C TRP A 267 8.29 -2.20 7.03
N VAL A 268 8.25 -3.20 6.17
CA VAL A 268 9.31 -3.49 5.21
C VAL A 268 8.99 -2.79 3.89
N ASN A 269 9.84 -1.86 3.48
CA ASN A 269 9.75 -1.28 2.14
C ASN A 269 10.15 -2.37 1.11
N VAL A 270 9.27 -2.66 0.18
CA VAL A 270 9.47 -3.70 -0.83
C VAL A 270 9.56 -3.17 -2.25
N SER A 271 9.82 -1.86 -2.37
CA SER A 271 9.91 -1.12 -3.61
C SER A 271 8.60 -1.04 -4.40
N GLY A 272 8.38 0.17 -4.92
CA GLY A 272 7.28 0.54 -5.79
C GLY A 272 7.55 1.96 -6.28
N VAL A 273 7.38 2.20 -7.58
CA VAL A 273 7.49 3.56 -8.15
C VAL A 273 6.10 4.18 -8.18
N ASN A 274 5.92 5.28 -7.45
CA ASN A 274 4.77 6.18 -7.54
C ASN A 274 3.40 5.51 -7.40
N LEU A 275 3.27 4.56 -6.47
CA LEU A 275 1.99 3.96 -6.13
C LEU A 275 1.12 4.99 -5.40
N VAL A 276 -0.18 4.96 -5.67
CA VAL A 276 -1.20 5.72 -4.93
C VAL A 276 -2.18 4.81 -4.21
N LEU A 277 -2.24 3.53 -4.61
CA LEU A 277 -3.10 2.53 -4.00
C LEU A 277 -2.43 1.16 -4.05
N ILE A 278 -2.62 0.38 -2.99
CA ILE A 278 -2.27 -1.04 -2.93
C ILE A 278 -3.47 -1.83 -2.38
N SER A 279 -3.70 -3.02 -2.92
CA SER A 279 -4.68 -3.99 -2.45
C SER A 279 -3.97 -5.30 -2.12
N ALA A 280 -4.11 -5.73 -0.87
CA ALA A 280 -3.56 -6.97 -0.36
C ALA A 280 -4.62 -8.09 -0.47
N GLN A 281 -4.23 -9.19 -1.08
CA GLN A 281 -5.00 -10.43 -1.12
C GLN A 281 -4.30 -11.49 -0.25
N ALA A 282 -5.03 -12.57 0.06
CA ALA A 282 -4.46 -13.68 0.82
C ALA A 282 -3.29 -14.35 0.06
N ASN A 283 -2.39 -14.97 0.82
CA ASN A 283 -1.17 -15.66 0.38
C ASN A 283 -0.10 -14.73 -0.22
N GLY A 284 -0.02 -13.48 0.26
CA GLY A 284 1.00 -12.51 -0.15
C GLY A 284 0.89 -12.11 -1.63
N LYS A 285 -0.34 -11.92 -2.12
CA LYS A 285 -0.61 -11.42 -3.48
C LYS A 285 -1.06 -9.98 -3.40
N TYR A 286 -0.54 -9.13 -4.27
CA TYR A 286 -0.80 -7.70 -4.25
C TYR A 286 -1.19 -7.18 -5.63
N TRP A 287 -2.09 -6.20 -5.62
CA TRP A 287 -2.39 -5.36 -6.77
C TRP A 287 -2.13 -3.91 -6.40
N ALA A 288 -1.70 -3.10 -7.35
CA ALA A 288 -1.41 -1.71 -7.10
C ALA A 288 -1.84 -0.82 -8.27
N ILE A 289 -2.05 0.45 -7.96
CA ILE A 289 -2.29 1.51 -8.93
C ILE A 289 -1.24 2.61 -8.75
N THR A 290 -0.67 3.07 -9.85
CA THR A 290 0.20 4.26 -9.93
C THR A 290 -0.62 5.53 -10.21
N ALA A 291 -0.02 6.70 -10.01
CA ALA A 291 -0.71 7.99 -10.14
C ALA A 291 -1.36 8.25 -11.53
N ASP A 292 -0.83 7.65 -12.59
CA ASP A 292 -1.39 7.69 -13.96
C ASP A 292 -2.57 6.71 -14.18
N GLY A 293 -2.92 5.91 -13.17
CA GLY A 293 -3.96 4.90 -13.21
C GLY A 293 -3.49 3.53 -13.72
N SER A 294 -2.20 3.34 -14.00
CA SER A 294 -1.68 2.03 -14.41
C SER A 294 -1.81 1.01 -13.27
N VAL A 295 -2.30 -0.19 -13.62
CA VAL A 295 -2.57 -1.32 -12.72
C VAL A 295 -1.46 -2.33 -12.83
N TRP A 296 -0.92 -2.71 -11.68
CA TRP A 296 0.19 -3.65 -11.54
C TRP A 296 -0.22 -4.80 -10.62
N LYS A 297 0.35 -5.99 -10.85
CA LYS A 297 0.20 -7.14 -9.96
C LYS A 297 1.57 -7.63 -9.49
N SER A 298 1.63 -8.12 -8.26
CA SER A 298 2.84 -8.79 -7.75
C SER A 298 3.06 -10.13 -8.47
N ILE A 299 4.30 -10.42 -8.81
CA ILE A 299 4.75 -11.75 -9.24
C ILE A 299 5.76 -12.28 -8.21
N LYS A 300 5.72 -13.58 -7.95
CA LYS A 300 6.73 -14.25 -7.11
C LYS A 300 7.95 -14.57 -7.96
N GLU A 301 9.13 -14.41 -7.38
CA GLU A 301 10.36 -15.06 -7.86
C GLU A 301 10.33 -16.58 -7.60
#